data_AF-A0A849IXT4-F1
#
_entry.id   AF-A0A849IXT4-F1
#
_cell.length_a   1.000
_cell.length_b   1.000
_cell.length_c   1.000
_cell.angle_alpha   90.00
_cell.angle_beta   90.00
_cell.angle_gamma   90.00
#
_symmetry.space_group_name_H-M   'P 1'
#
loop_
_entity.id
_entity.type
_entity.pdbx_description
1 polymer ?
#
loop_
_entity_poly.entity_id
_entity_poly.type
_entity_poly.pdbx_seq_one_letter_code
_entity_poly.pdbx_strand_id
1 'polypeptide(L)'
;MLISGGMVADGSGGPLFAADVLVADGVVAEIAATGTLHSEFALVLDAAGQVVCPGFIDVHSHADNAPLLDIDDLSKIQQGVTTEVVGNCGFSLAPVGA
;
A
#
# COMPACT_ATOMS: atom_id res chain seq x y z
N MET A 1 8.71 -0.21 11.07
CA MET A 1 8.04 -1.50 10.81
C MET A 1 8.94 -2.32 9.90
N LEU A 2 9.13 -3.60 10.18
CA LEU A 2 9.90 -4.52 9.35
C LEU A 2 8.95 -5.59 8.81
N ILE A 3 8.91 -5.78 7.50
CA ILE A 3 8.20 -6.88 6.85
C ILE A 3 9.27 -7.91 6.47
N SER A 4 9.21 -9.11 7.04
CA SER A 4 10.28 -10.10 6.98
C SER A 4 9.84 -11.38 6.27
N GLY A 5 10.75 -12.02 5.54
CA GLY A 5 10.57 -13.38 5.02
C GLY A 5 9.67 -13.52 3.78
N GLY A 6 9.27 -12.40 3.18
CA GLY A 6 8.38 -12.38 2.01
C GLY A 6 9.09 -12.47 0.66
N MET A 7 8.30 -12.72 -0.38
CA MET A 7 8.73 -12.51 -1.76
C MET A 7 8.32 -11.11 -2.21
N VAL A 8 9.28 -10.26 -2.55
CA VAL A 8 9.02 -8.89 -2.99
C VAL A 8 8.70 -8.84 -4.48
N ALA A 9 7.58 -8.19 -4.81
CA ALA A 9 7.25 -7.70 -6.15
C ALA A 9 7.38 -6.17 -6.11
N ASP A 10 8.41 -5.59 -6.71
CA ASP A 10 8.71 -4.15 -6.58
C ASP A 10 7.88 -3.24 -7.51
N GLY A 11 7.03 -3.82 -8.36
CA GLY A 11 6.21 -3.09 -9.32
C GLY A 11 6.91 -2.72 -10.63
N SER A 12 8.19 -3.05 -10.81
CA SER A 12 8.95 -2.80 -12.05
C SER A 12 8.61 -3.76 -13.19
N GLY A 13 7.85 -4.83 -12.91
CA GLY A 13 7.54 -5.91 -13.84
C GLY A 13 8.59 -7.02 -13.88
N GLY A 14 9.63 -6.93 -13.05
CA GLY A 14 10.63 -7.99 -12.87
C GLY A 14 10.11 -9.24 -12.12
N PRO A 15 10.93 -10.29 -12.02
CA PRO A 15 10.59 -11.47 -11.23
C PRO A 15 10.54 -11.17 -9.73
N LEU A 16 9.81 -11.98 -8.98
CA LEU A 16 9.81 -11.93 -7.52
C LEU A 16 11.19 -12.27 -6.96
N PHE A 17 11.58 -11.64 -5.86
CA PHE A 17 12.82 -11.94 -5.15
C PHE A 17 12.63 -11.98 -3.63
N ALA A 18 13.39 -12.82 -2.94
CA ALA A 18 13.32 -12.92 -1.48
C ALA A 18 14.03 -11.74 -0.83
N ALA A 19 13.30 -10.97 -0.01
CA ALA A 19 13.83 -9.80 0.68
C ALA A 19 12.96 -9.41 1.88
N ASP A 20 13.57 -8.67 2.81
CA ASP A 20 12.87 -7.97 3.87
C ASP A 20 12.73 -6.48 3.50
N VAL A 21 11.67 -5.85 3.98
CA VAL A 21 11.35 -4.44 3.72
C VAL A 21 11.24 -3.68 5.04
N LEU A 22 12.12 -2.71 5.24
CA LEU A 22 12.06 -1.80 6.38
C LEU A 22 11.32 -0.52 5.99
N VAL A 23 10.29 -0.21 6.76
CA VAL A 23 9.54 1.06 6.68
C VAL A 23 9.86 1.89 7.93
N ALA A 24 10.36 3.10 7.73
CA ALA A 24 10.63 4.08 8.78
C ALA A 24 10.05 5.42 8.36
N ASP A 25 9.42 6.15 9.29
CA ASP A 25 8.87 7.49 9.04
C ASP A 25 7.95 7.59 7.81
N GLY A 26 7.16 6.54 7.56
CA GLY A 26 6.22 6.46 6.45
C GLY A 26 6.83 6.19 5.07
N VAL A 27 8.14 5.93 5.00
CA VAL A 27 8.85 5.61 3.73
C VAL A 27 9.50 4.24 3.79
N VAL A 28 9.69 3.61 2.63
CA VAL A 28 10.54 2.43 2.49
C VAL A 28 11.99 2.90 2.67
N ALA A 29 12.56 2.59 3.83
CA ALA A 29 13.91 2.99 4.20
C ALA A 29 14.96 2.07 3.57
N GLU A 30 14.68 0.76 3.53
CA GLU A 30 15.62 -0.23 3.01
C GLU A 30 14.87 -1.48 2.52
N ILE A 31 15.40 -2.10 1.46
CA ILE A 31 15.03 -3.43 0.99
C ILE A 31 16.33 -4.23 0.91
N ALA A 32 16.43 -5.33 1.64
CA ALA A 32 17.64 -6.13 1.68
C ALA A 32 17.32 -7.63 1.73
N ALA A 33 18.34 -8.47 1.58
CA ALA A 33 18.16 -9.92 1.62
C ALA A 33 17.49 -10.37 2.92
N THR A 34 16.66 -11.41 2.84
CA THR A 34 15.93 -11.92 4.01
C THR A 34 16.87 -12.27 5.17
N GLY A 35 16.49 -11.84 6.38
CA GLY A 35 17.23 -12.06 7.62
C GLY A 35 18.41 -11.11 7.84
N THR A 36 18.63 -10.14 6.96
CA THR A 36 19.75 -9.17 7.10
C THR A 36 19.34 -7.88 7.81
N LEU A 37 18.06 -7.54 7.80
CA LEU A 37 17.55 -6.36 8.48
C LEU A 37 17.23 -6.70 9.94
N HIS A 38 17.79 -5.91 10.86
CA HIS A 38 17.51 -6.00 12.28
C HIS A 38 17.02 -4.65 12.79
N SER A 39 15.91 -4.66 13.52
CA SER A 39 15.43 -3.47 14.20
C SER A 39 14.86 -3.87 15.55
N GLU A 40 15.57 -3.52 16.63
CA GLU A 40 15.19 -3.89 18.01
C GLU A 40 13.83 -3.34 18.43
N PHE A 41 13.35 -2.28 17.78
CA PHE A 41 12.12 -1.57 18.17
C PHE A 41 11.06 -1.52 17.07
N ALA A 42 11.28 -2.15 15.92
CA ALA A 42 10.26 -2.20 14.88
C ALA A 42 9.18 -3.23 15.22
N LEU A 43 7.92 -2.89 14.96
CA LEU A 43 6.89 -3.88 14.69
C LEU A 43 7.36 -4.78 13.55
N VAL A 44 7.47 -6.09 13.80
CA VAL A 44 7.86 -7.10 12.80
C VAL A 44 6.60 -7.82 12.30
N LEU A 45 6.44 -7.85 10.98
CA LEU A 45 5.41 -8.61 10.27
C LEU A 45 6.07 -9.77 9.54
N ASP A 46 5.68 -11.00 9.87
CA ASP A 46 6.14 -12.20 9.17
C ASP A 46 5.28 -12.42 7.91
N ALA A 47 5.94 -12.31 6.75
CA ALA A 47 5.35 -12.47 5.43
C ALA A 47 5.79 -13.79 4.76
N ALA A 48 6.25 -14.78 5.51
CA ALA A 48 6.64 -16.08 4.98
C ALA A 48 5.51 -16.71 4.13
N GLY A 49 5.85 -17.10 2.90
CA GLY A 49 4.88 -17.65 1.95
C GLY A 49 3.91 -16.62 1.35
N GLN A 50 4.11 -15.33 1.60
CA GLN A 50 3.32 -14.23 1.06
C GLN A 50 4.14 -13.37 0.10
N VAL A 51 3.43 -12.52 -0.65
CA VAL A 51 4.04 -11.50 -1.52
C VAL A 51 3.94 -10.14 -0.85
N VAL A 52 5.05 -9.41 -0.83
CA VAL A 52 5.11 -8.01 -0.42
C VAL A 52 5.19 -7.17 -1.69
N CYS A 53 4.26 -6.24 -1.87
CA CYS A 53 4.18 -5.40 -3.07
C CYS A 53 3.80 -3.96 -2.71
N PRO A 54 4.02 -3.00 -3.63
CA PRO A 54 3.41 -1.68 -3.51
C PRO A 54 1.90 -1.81 -3.34
N GLY A 55 1.33 -0.97 -2.49
CA GLY A 55 -0.12 -0.88 -2.38
C GLY A 55 -0.75 -0.54 -3.74
N PHE A 56 -1.92 -1.10 -4.03
CA PHE A 56 -2.54 -0.92 -5.34
C PHE A 56 -3.05 0.52 -5.49
N ILE A 57 -2.96 1.01 -6.72
CA ILE A 57 -3.49 2.31 -7.14
C ILE A 57 -4.74 2.04 -7.96
N ASP A 58 -5.91 2.37 -7.41
CA ASP A 58 -7.16 2.34 -8.15
C ASP A 58 -7.28 3.63 -8.98
N VAL A 59 -7.00 3.50 -10.27
CA VAL A 59 -6.99 4.62 -11.21
C VAL A 59 -8.39 5.09 -11.61
N HIS A 60 -9.44 4.38 -11.19
CA HIS A 60 -10.81 4.68 -11.60
C HIS A 60 -11.81 4.43 -10.47
N SER A 61 -11.88 5.37 -9.54
CA SER A 61 -12.80 5.32 -8.42
C SER A 61 -13.86 6.44 -8.48
N HIS A 62 -14.95 6.19 -7.76
CA HIS A 62 -16.04 7.14 -7.47
C HIS A 62 -16.21 7.33 -5.96
N ALA A 63 -15.16 7.06 -5.18
CA ALA A 63 -15.09 7.29 -3.75
C ALA A 63 -14.91 8.78 -3.38
N ASP A 64 -15.37 9.71 -4.23
CA ASP A 64 -15.20 11.15 -4.07
C ASP A 64 -15.67 11.70 -2.71
N ASN A 65 -16.70 11.06 -2.12
CA ASN A 65 -17.26 11.41 -0.83
C ASN A 65 -16.67 10.62 0.35
N ALA A 66 -15.91 9.55 0.11
CA ALA A 66 -15.39 8.69 1.17
C ALA A 66 -14.61 9.45 2.25
N PRO A 67 -13.76 10.46 1.92
CA PRO A 67 -13.08 11.26 2.95
C PRO A 67 -13.99 12.12 3.82
N LEU A 68 -15.26 12.30 3.45
CA LEU A 68 -16.24 13.11 4.17
C LEU A 68 -17.25 12.28 4.96
N LEU A 69 -17.16 10.95 4.88
CA LEU A 69 -18.03 10.06 5.64
C LEU A 69 -17.54 9.97 7.09
N ASP A 70 -18.49 9.89 8.02
CA ASP A 70 -18.19 9.64 9.45
C ASP A 70 -17.79 8.18 9.74
N ILE A 71 -17.78 7.33 8.71
CA ILE A 71 -17.45 5.90 8.80
C ILE A 71 -16.30 5.58 7.85
N ASP A 72 -15.45 4.64 8.26
CA ASP A 72 -14.35 4.16 7.43
C ASP A 72 -14.89 3.37 6.23
N ASP A 73 -14.52 3.78 5.01
CA ASP A 73 -14.73 2.97 3.80
C ASP A 73 -13.65 1.89 3.71
N LEU A 74 -13.98 0.70 4.22
CA LEU A 74 -13.04 -0.43 4.26
C LEU A 74 -12.96 -1.21 2.95
N SER A 75 -13.83 -0.92 1.97
CA SER A 75 -14.01 -1.77 0.78
C SER A 75 -12.73 -1.87 -0.06
N LYS A 76 -11.98 -0.77 -0.15
CA LYS A 76 -10.77 -0.62 -0.97
C LYS A 76 -9.54 -1.20 -0.27
N ILE A 77 -9.36 -0.89 1.01
CA ILE A 77 -8.22 -1.39 1.78
C ILE A 77 -8.24 -2.92 1.93
N GLN A 78 -9.44 -3.53 1.99
CA GLN A 78 -9.59 -5.00 2.02
C GLN A 78 -9.11 -5.69 0.73
N GLN A 79 -9.00 -4.94 -0.36
CA GLN A 79 -8.48 -5.40 -1.65
C GLN A 79 -6.99 -5.07 -1.83
N GLY A 80 -6.36 -4.36 -0.87
CA GLY A 80 -4.97 -3.91 -0.96
C GLY A 80 -4.79 -2.55 -1.68
N VAL A 81 -5.89 -1.83 -1.96
CA VAL A 81 -5.82 -0.47 -2.51
C VAL A 81 -5.35 0.50 -1.42
N THR A 82 -4.36 1.31 -1.75
CA THR A 82 -3.78 2.33 -0.86
C THR A 82 -3.91 3.75 -1.40
N THR A 83 -4.31 3.90 -2.66
CA THR A 83 -4.50 5.19 -3.32
C THR A 83 -5.60 5.06 -4.36
N GLU A 84 -6.45 6.07 -4.44
CA GLU A 84 -7.56 6.14 -5.40
C GLU A 84 -7.49 7.45 -6.19
N VAL A 85 -7.75 7.36 -7.49
CA VAL A 85 -8.01 8.50 -8.35
C VAL A 85 -9.53 8.63 -8.52
N VAL A 86 -10.10 9.71 -7.99
CA VAL A 86 -11.54 10.02 -8.03
C VAL A 86 -11.85 11.11 -9.08
N GLY A 87 -13.10 11.57 -9.20
CA GLY A 87 -13.47 12.59 -10.18
C GLY A 87 -13.63 12.05 -11.61
N ASN A 88 -13.94 10.77 -11.73
CA ASN A 88 -14.02 10.07 -13.01
C ASN A 88 -15.36 10.30 -13.74
N CYS A 89 -15.39 9.93 -15.03
CA CYS A 89 -16.62 9.89 -15.85
C CYS A 89 -17.36 11.24 -15.96
N GLY A 90 -16.66 12.37 -15.84
CA GLY A 90 -17.27 13.71 -15.89
C GLY A 90 -18.04 14.08 -14.62
N PHE A 91 -17.87 13.32 -13.55
CA PHE A 91 -18.45 13.58 -12.23
C PHE A 91 -17.33 13.79 -11.21
N SER A 92 -17.47 14.79 -10.35
CA SER A 92 -16.68 14.95 -9.13
C SER A 92 -17.57 15.50 -8.03
N LEU A 93 -17.21 15.24 -6.77
CA LEU A 93 -17.97 15.79 -5.64
C LEU A 93 -17.89 17.33 -5.60
N ALA A 94 -16.78 17.93 -6.02
CA ALA A 94 -16.59 19.37 -6.09
C ALA A 94 -16.07 19.82 -7.46
N PRO A 95 -16.41 21.04 -7.92
CA PRO A 95 -17.30 22.00 -7.26
C PRO A 95 -18.78 21.56 -7.32
N VAL A 96 -19.52 21.75 -6.22
CA VAL A 96 -21.00 21.61 -6.18
C VAL A 96 -21.66 22.88 -6.71
N GLY A 97 -21.53 23.12 -8.01
CA GLY A 97 -22.18 24.24 -8.72
C GLY A 97 -21.48 25.59 -8.62
N ALA A 98 -21.72 26.42 -9.65
CA ALA A 98 -21.47 27.86 -9.67
C ALA A 98 -22.74 28.62 -9.30
#